data_AF-A0A679J3F4-F1
#
_entry.id   AF-A0A679J3F4-F1
#
_cell.length_a   1.000
_cell.length_b   1.000
_cell.length_c   1.000
_cell.angle_alpha   90.00
_cell.angle_beta   90.00
_cell.angle_gamma   90.00
#
_symmetry.space_group_name_H-M   'P 1'
#
loop_
_entity.id
_entity.type
_entity.pdbx_description
1 polymer ?
#
loop_
_entity_poly.entity_id
_entity_poly.type
_entity_poly.pdbx_seq_one_letter_code
_entity_poly.pdbx_strand_id
1 'polypeptide(L)'
;MATTPPIKTRLESPELTSQQPAAVQQRLSLCLASDAHNIRPRTGGDHVKAIQEALEAIRKRMPGIGLEEITDARGTFGPSTEKAVGKYKAHFGIVRPGQPLDTIVGRGTITQMDEHLKSPAPQPAPAAVKFVCGPDVTDQVAATWMKIQSDFRALNRDQKVKACNTILIPVQMPDNPFEGGIPLDLDSLKQKAQMFADINGWDTLPLFQGASAWLRSPPVYDPALKGPCATPSSDTLPGADQANPFDPLHESPDVCSNTVQVAGKCWLNGTVNYGTFGVMVRLCSDFAGSDLRLRFNPVVRAVYSLSWAVMLIRAYKRFGHDPEAAALPVAWTEATFNGGPRATPASAPPNRPKCECSCTCSGNTVPWDYVWEPVHNSRKGAAP
;
A
#
# COMPACT_ATOMS: atom_id res chain seq x y z
N MET A 1 -21.69 -17.18 -19.23
CA MET A 1 -21.77 -17.73 -20.59
C MET A 1 -20.99 -16.79 -21.49
N ALA A 2 -19.97 -17.25 -22.19
CA ALA A 2 -19.25 -16.41 -23.15
C ALA A 2 -20.18 -16.13 -24.34
N THR A 3 -20.46 -14.86 -24.62
CA THR A 3 -21.24 -14.45 -25.79
C THR A 3 -20.40 -14.71 -27.04
N THR A 4 -20.99 -15.32 -28.07
CA THR A 4 -20.31 -15.49 -29.36
C THR A 4 -19.91 -14.10 -29.88
N PRO A 5 -18.62 -13.86 -30.18
CA PRO A 5 -18.18 -12.55 -30.65
C PRO A 5 -18.91 -12.18 -31.94
N PRO A 6 -19.29 -10.90 -32.11
CA PRO A 6 -19.98 -10.46 -33.32
C PRO A 6 -19.10 -10.73 -34.55
N ILE A 7 -19.67 -11.37 -35.58
CA ILE A 7 -18.96 -11.67 -36.82
C ILE A 7 -18.61 -10.35 -37.53
N LYS A 8 -17.34 -10.20 -37.91
CA LYS A 8 -16.86 -9.03 -38.65
C LYS A 8 -17.37 -8.99 -40.08
N THR A 9 -17.48 -7.79 -40.63
CA THR A 9 -17.72 -7.57 -42.07
C THR A 9 -16.43 -7.57 -42.89
N ARG A 10 -15.26 -7.34 -42.25
CA ARG A 10 -13.93 -7.40 -42.87
C ARG A 10 -12.85 -7.76 -41.84
N LEU A 11 -11.74 -8.33 -42.30
CA LEU A 11 -10.53 -8.54 -41.50
C LEU A 11 -9.71 -7.24 -41.46
N GLU A 12 -8.95 -7.03 -40.40
CA GLU A 12 -8.22 -5.77 -40.15
C GLU A 12 -6.78 -5.98 -39.66
N SER A 13 -6.43 -7.16 -39.15
CA SER A 13 -5.06 -7.48 -38.72
C SER A 13 -4.12 -7.61 -39.92
N PRO A 14 -2.89 -7.05 -39.87
CA PRO A 14 -1.92 -7.15 -40.96
C PRO A 14 -1.67 -8.60 -41.40
N GLU A 15 -1.57 -9.53 -40.45
CA GLU A 15 -1.31 -10.96 -40.68
C GLU A 15 -2.39 -11.66 -41.50
N LEU A 16 -3.64 -11.16 -41.47
CA LEU A 16 -4.77 -11.70 -42.27
C LEU A 16 -5.19 -10.77 -43.42
N THR A 17 -4.54 -9.60 -43.56
CA THR A 17 -4.86 -8.59 -44.58
C THR A 17 -3.61 -8.17 -45.35
N SER A 18 -3.00 -7.03 -45.02
CA SER A 18 -1.99 -6.33 -45.82
C SER A 18 -0.68 -7.10 -46.00
N GLN A 19 -0.38 -8.09 -45.15
CA GLN A 19 0.79 -8.97 -45.31
C GLN A 19 0.51 -10.17 -46.23
N GLN A 20 -0.75 -10.42 -46.59
CA GLN A 20 -1.15 -11.56 -47.40
C GLN A 20 -1.31 -11.18 -48.88
N PRO A 21 -1.00 -12.07 -49.83
CA PRO A 21 -1.31 -11.86 -51.25
C PRO A 21 -2.82 -11.66 -51.49
N ALA A 22 -3.19 -10.93 -52.54
CA ALA A 22 -4.59 -10.61 -52.85
C ALA A 22 -5.49 -11.86 -52.96
N ALA A 23 -4.99 -12.95 -53.56
CA ALA A 23 -5.73 -14.21 -53.66
C ALA A 23 -6.02 -14.85 -52.28
N VAL A 24 -5.09 -14.71 -51.32
CA VAL A 24 -5.27 -15.17 -49.94
C VAL A 24 -6.28 -14.29 -49.23
N GLN A 25 -6.16 -12.97 -49.34
CA GLN A 25 -7.13 -12.03 -48.76
C GLN A 25 -8.55 -12.30 -49.27
N GLN A 26 -8.71 -12.56 -50.56
CA GLN A 26 -10.00 -12.93 -51.16
C GLN A 26 -10.53 -14.24 -50.57
N ARG A 27 -9.69 -15.28 -50.45
CA ARG A 27 -10.09 -16.58 -49.88
C ARG A 27 -10.51 -16.47 -48.41
N LEU A 28 -9.80 -15.68 -47.62
CA LEU A 28 -10.13 -15.41 -46.21
C LEU A 28 -11.40 -14.57 -46.07
N SER A 29 -11.61 -13.58 -46.95
CA SER A 29 -12.84 -12.79 -47.00
C SER A 29 -14.07 -13.64 -47.36
N LEU A 30 -13.92 -14.60 -48.29
CA LEU A 30 -14.98 -15.57 -48.60
C LEU A 30 -15.31 -16.46 -47.39
N CYS A 31 -14.30 -16.90 -46.64
CA CYS A 31 -14.48 -17.65 -45.38
C CYS A 31 -15.22 -16.82 -44.32
N LEU A 32 -14.92 -15.52 -44.22
CA LEU A 32 -15.62 -14.59 -43.32
C LEU A 32 -17.08 -14.35 -43.75
N ALA A 33 -17.35 -14.32 -45.06
CA ALA A 33 -18.67 -14.02 -45.60
C ALA A 33 -19.65 -15.22 -45.56
N SER A 34 -19.16 -16.46 -45.74
CA SER A 34 -20.04 -17.63 -45.90
C SER A 34 -19.46 -18.94 -45.38
N ASP A 35 -20.32 -19.75 -44.75
CA ASP A 35 -19.98 -21.08 -44.23
C ASP A 35 -19.58 -22.08 -45.33
N ALA A 36 -20.03 -21.85 -46.57
CA ALA A 36 -19.64 -22.67 -47.74
C ALA A 36 -18.13 -22.58 -48.03
N HIS A 37 -17.48 -21.52 -47.53
CA HIS A 37 -16.07 -21.24 -47.72
C HIS A 37 -15.24 -21.45 -46.45
N ASN A 38 -15.78 -22.10 -45.43
CA ASN A 38 -15.00 -22.48 -44.25
C ASN A 38 -13.75 -23.30 -44.64
N ILE A 39 -12.65 -23.12 -43.90
CA ILE A 39 -11.37 -23.80 -44.16
C ILE A 39 -11.29 -25.03 -43.25
N ARG A 40 -11.13 -26.21 -43.85
CA ARG A 40 -11.31 -27.51 -43.19
C ARG A 40 -9.99 -28.30 -43.12
N PRO A 41 -9.87 -29.27 -42.18
CA PRO A 41 -8.76 -30.22 -42.20
C PRO A 41 -8.59 -30.91 -43.56
N ARG A 42 -7.36 -31.31 -43.87
CA ARG A 42 -6.93 -31.95 -45.14
C ARG A 42 -7.05 -31.07 -46.39
N THR A 43 -7.29 -29.77 -46.22
CA THR A 43 -7.14 -28.79 -47.31
C THR A 43 -5.75 -28.19 -47.32
N GLY A 44 -5.39 -27.51 -48.42
CA GLY A 44 -4.08 -26.87 -48.56
C GLY A 44 -4.09 -25.64 -49.45
N GLY A 45 -3.05 -24.83 -49.31
CA GLY A 45 -2.82 -23.59 -50.05
C GLY A 45 -2.36 -22.44 -49.16
N ASP A 46 -2.06 -21.30 -49.77
CA ASP A 46 -1.51 -20.13 -49.05
C ASP A 46 -2.46 -19.57 -47.99
N HIS A 47 -3.77 -19.78 -48.12
CA HIS A 47 -4.75 -19.41 -47.10
C HIS A 47 -4.63 -20.25 -45.81
N VAL A 48 -4.22 -21.52 -45.92
CA VAL A 48 -3.92 -22.35 -44.75
C VAL A 48 -2.61 -21.89 -44.10
N LYS A 49 -1.61 -21.54 -44.92
CA LYS A 49 -0.35 -20.95 -44.43
C LYS A 49 -0.60 -19.68 -43.62
N ALA A 50 -1.48 -18.79 -44.09
CA ALA A 50 -1.87 -17.59 -43.34
C ALA A 50 -2.52 -17.93 -41.97
N ILE A 51 -3.34 -18.97 -41.90
CA ILE A 51 -3.91 -19.46 -40.62
C ILE A 51 -2.82 -19.97 -39.68
N GLN A 52 -1.87 -20.76 -40.18
CA GLN A 52 -0.76 -21.29 -39.39
C GLN A 52 0.09 -20.14 -38.81
N GLU A 53 0.43 -19.15 -39.64
CA GLU A 53 1.19 -17.96 -39.25
C GLU A 53 0.43 -17.12 -38.20
N ALA A 54 -0.88 -16.94 -38.39
CA ALA A 54 -1.73 -16.23 -37.45
C ALA A 54 -1.81 -16.95 -36.08
N LEU A 55 -1.98 -18.27 -36.05
CA LEU A 55 -1.98 -19.05 -34.81
C LEU A 55 -0.62 -19.00 -34.11
N GLU A 56 0.48 -19.03 -34.86
CA GLU A 56 1.83 -18.93 -34.32
C GLU A 56 2.11 -17.53 -33.74
N ALA A 57 1.64 -16.47 -34.40
CA ALA A 57 1.70 -15.11 -33.86
C ALA A 57 0.89 -14.98 -32.57
N ILE A 58 -0.32 -15.55 -32.51
CA ILE A 58 -1.13 -15.59 -31.30
C ILE A 58 -0.44 -16.39 -30.20
N ARG A 59 0.16 -17.56 -30.50
CA ARG A 59 0.92 -18.38 -29.55
C ARG A 59 2.02 -17.57 -28.87
N LYS A 60 2.77 -16.79 -29.66
CA LYS A 60 3.84 -15.90 -29.15
C LYS A 60 3.32 -14.75 -28.31
N ARG A 61 2.19 -14.13 -28.72
CA ARG A 61 1.58 -13.00 -28.00
C ARG A 61 0.87 -13.42 -26.71
N MET A 62 0.38 -14.66 -26.63
CA MET A 62 -0.46 -15.15 -25.54
C MET A 62 -0.01 -16.54 -25.07
N PRO A 63 1.17 -16.70 -24.44
CA PRO A 63 1.69 -18.03 -24.06
C PRO A 63 0.75 -18.81 -23.11
N GLY A 64 -0.07 -18.12 -22.32
CA GLY A 64 -1.02 -18.71 -21.37
C GLY A 64 -2.17 -19.52 -21.98
N ILE A 65 -2.42 -19.43 -23.29
CA ILE A 65 -3.48 -20.21 -23.95
C ILE A 65 -3.03 -21.65 -24.27
N GLY A 66 -1.72 -21.92 -24.19
CA GLY A 66 -1.13 -23.23 -24.39
C GLY A 66 -1.18 -23.75 -25.82
N LEU A 67 -1.25 -22.90 -26.86
CA LEU A 67 -1.15 -23.37 -28.25
C LEU A 67 0.15 -24.14 -28.47
N GLU A 68 0.05 -25.29 -29.12
CA GLU A 68 1.20 -26.12 -29.49
C GLU A 68 1.85 -25.60 -30.77
N GLU A 69 3.13 -25.92 -30.96
CA GLU A 69 3.81 -25.61 -32.21
C GLU A 69 3.22 -26.41 -33.37
N ILE A 70 2.94 -25.74 -34.49
CA ILE A 70 2.40 -26.37 -35.70
C ILE A 70 3.57 -26.97 -36.48
N THR A 71 3.59 -28.30 -36.60
CA THR A 71 4.64 -29.07 -37.28
C THR A 71 4.26 -29.53 -38.69
N ASP A 72 3.02 -29.28 -39.12
CA ASP A 72 2.56 -29.58 -40.47
C ASP A 72 3.36 -28.78 -41.50
N ALA A 73 3.47 -29.32 -42.72
CA ALA A 73 4.05 -28.58 -43.84
C ALA A 73 3.30 -27.26 -44.05
N ARG A 74 4.04 -26.19 -44.33
CA ARG A 74 3.48 -24.85 -44.53
C ARG A 74 2.43 -24.88 -45.63
N GLY A 75 1.23 -24.37 -45.33
CA GLY A 75 0.10 -24.39 -46.26
C GLY A 75 -0.67 -25.71 -46.30
N THR A 76 -0.39 -26.67 -45.42
CA THR A 76 -1.13 -27.94 -45.30
C THR A 76 -1.90 -27.98 -43.99
N PHE A 77 -3.21 -28.20 -44.05
CA PHE A 77 -4.05 -28.28 -42.86
C PHE A 77 -4.03 -29.72 -42.33
N GLY A 78 -2.90 -30.10 -41.73
CA GLY A 78 -2.66 -31.41 -41.17
C GLY A 78 -3.07 -31.55 -39.69
N PRO A 79 -2.64 -32.64 -39.03
CA PRO A 79 -3.01 -32.93 -37.65
C PRO A 79 -2.57 -31.90 -36.61
N SER A 80 -1.40 -31.27 -36.77
CA SER A 80 -0.91 -30.29 -35.78
C SER A 80 -1.64 -28.94 -35.91
N THR A 81 -1.96 -28.51 -37.13
CA THR A 81 -2.82 -27.35 -37.40
C THR A 81 -4.23 -27.59 -36.89
N GLU A 82 -4.79 -28.78 -37.12
CA GLU A 82 -6.08 -29.21 -36.59
C GLU A 82 -6.14 -29.13 -35.06
N LYS A 83 -5.11 -29.66 -34.38
CA LYS A 83 -4.99 -29.58 -32.92
C LYS A 83 -4.88 -28.14 -32.43
N ALA A 84 -4.09 -27.30 -33.08
CA ALA A 84 -3.94 -25.89 -32.73
C ALA A 84 -5.26 -25.11 -32.88
N VAL A 85 -6.01 -25.33 -33.97
CA VAL A 85 -7.34 -24.72 -34.17
C VAL A 85 -8.33 -25.20 -33.10
N GLY A 86 -8.37 -26.50 -32.82
CA GLY A 86 -9.24 -27.05 -31.78
C GLY A 86 -8.95 -26.45 -30.40
N LYS A 87 -7.67 -26.35 -30.02
CA LYS A 87 -7.24 -25.77 -28.74
C LYS A 87 -7.54 -24.27 -28.66
N TYR A 88 -7.31 -23.53 -29.74
CA TYR A 88 -7.67 -22.12 -29.86
C TYR A 88 -9.18 -21.92 -29.62
N LYS A 89 -10.02 -22.67 -30.35
CA LYS A 89 -11.48 -22.56 -30.24
C LYS A 89 -11.99 -22.97 -28.86
N ALA A 90 -11.43 -24.02 -28.26
CA ALA A 90 -11.77 -24.43 -26.89
C ALA A 90 -11.47 -23.33 -25.87
N HIS A 91 -10.28 -22.73 -25.95
CA HIS A 91 -9.85 -21.69 -25.01
C HIS A 91 -10.76 -20.44 -25.06
N PHE A 92 -11.17 -20.03 -26.26
CA PHE A 92 -11.99 -18.83 -26.46
C PHE A 92 -13.50 -19.11 -26.59
N GLY A 93 -13.94 -20.35 -26.34
CA GLY A 93 -15.36 -20.72 -26.41
C GLY A 93 -15.99 -20.52 -27.79
N ILE A 94 -15.22 -20.70 -28.88
CA ILE A 94 -15.69 -20.50 -30.26
C ILE A 94 -16.43 -21.77 -30.73
N VAL A 95 -17.60 -22.00 -30.15
CA VAL A 95 -18.48 -23.14 -30.45
C VAL A 95 -19.86 -22.61 -30.83
N ARG A 96 -20.47 -23.20 -31.87
CA ARG A 96 -21.86 -22.85 -32.22
C ARG A 96 -22.80 -23.46 -31.18
N PRO A 97 -23.82 -22.72 -30.70
CA PRO A 97 -24.80 -23.28 -29.78
C PRO A 97 -25.37 -24.61 -30.29
N GLY A 98 -25.32 -25.66 -29.46
CA GLY A 98 -25.84 -26.99 -29.79
C GLY A 98 -24.96 -27.85 -30.70
N GLN A 99 -23.74 -27.42 -31.04
CA GLN A 99 -22.80 -28.21 -31.83
C GLN A 99 -21.56 -28.63 -31.01
N PRO A 100 -20.96 -29.80 -31.29
CA PRO A 100 -19.68 -30.17 -30.68
C PRO A 100 -18.57 -29.22 -31.13
N LEU A 101 -17.49 -29.15 -30.34
CA LEU A 101 -16.28 -28.44 -30.74
C LEU A 101 -15.69 -29.06 -32.01
N ASP A 102 -15.69 -28.30 -33.10
CA ASP A 102 -15.09 -28.69 -34.37
C ASP A 102 -13.74 -27.97 -34.60
N THR A 103 -12.94 -28.49 -35.54
CA THR A 103 -11.61 -27.95 -35.90
C THR A 103 -11.62 -27.13 -37.19
N ILE A 104 -12.80 -26.71 -37.65
CA ILE A 104 -12.99 -25.91 -38.86
C ILE A 104 -12.75 -24.44 -38.52
N VAL A 105 -11.94 -23.78 -39.34
CA VAL A 105 -11.76 -22.33 -39.32
C VAL A 105 -12.89 -21.71 -40.13
N GLY A 106 -13.93 -21.28 -39.43
CA GLY A 106 -15.05 -20.54 -40.00
C GLY A 106 -15.10 -19.08 -39.54
N ARG A 107 -16.21 -18.42 -39.85
CA ARG A 107 -16.45 -16.99 -39.58
C ARG A 107 -16.08 -16.53 -38.17
N GLY A 108 -16.53 -17.26 -37.14
CA GLY A 108 -16.24 -16.92 -35.74
C GLY A 108 -14.76 -17.07 -35.39
N THR A 109 -14.11 -18.13 -35.89
CA THR A 109 -12.70 -18.40 -35.64
C THR A 109 -11.81 -17.33 -36.28
N ILE A 110 -12.03 -17.03 -37.56
CA ILE A 110 -11.21 -16.02 -38.26
C ILE A 110 -11.46 -14.60 -37.72
N THR A 111 -12.69 -14.28 -37.30
CA THR A 111 -13.01 -13.02 -36.62
C THR A 111 -12.23 -12.86 -35.31
N GLN A 112 -12.22 -13.91 -34.47
CA GLN A 112 -11.52 -13.85 -33.19
C GLN A 112 -9.99 -13.77 -33.36
N MET A 113 -9.45 -14.52 -34.33
CA MET A 113 -8.01 -14.46 -34.64
C MET A 113 -7.62 -13.04 -35.07
N ASP A 114 -8.43 -12.42 -35.92
CA ASP A 114 -8.22 -11.05 -36.38
C ASP A 114 -8.24 -10.02 -35.23
N GLU A 115 -9.15 -10.16 -34.25
CA GLU A 115 -9.17 -9.31 -33.05
C GLU A 115 -7.91 -9.45 -32.18
N HIS A 116 -7.44 -10.68 -31.96
CA HIS A 116 -6.23 -10.92 -31.17
C HIS A 116 -4.95 -10.44 -31.87
N LEU A 117 -4.93 -10.46 -33.20
CA LEU A 117 -3.81 -9.97 -33.99
C LEU A 117 -3.82 -8.45 -34.16
N LYS A 118 -5.01 -7.83 -34.13
CA LYS A 118 -5.17 -6.37 -34.15
C LYS A 118 -4.77 -5.74 -32.82
N SER A 119 -5.07 -6.40 -31.70
CA SER A 119 -4.70 -5.91 -30.37
C SER A 119 -3.17 -5.90 -30.22
N PRO A 120 -2.56 -4.81 -29.72
CA PRO A 120 -1.14 -4.82 -29.39
C PRO A 120 -0.87 -6.00 -28.46
N ALA A 121 0.28 -6.67 -28.63
CA ALA A 121 0.66 -7.79 -27.76
C ALA A 121 0.45 -7.34 -26.30
N PRO A 122 -0.21 -8.16 -25.46
CA PRO A 122 -0.35 -7.84 -24.04
C PRO A 122 1.03 -7.47 -23.53
N GLN A 123 1.20 -6.23 -23.07
CA GLN A 123 2.45 -5.85 -22.42
C GLN A 123 2.68 -6.88 -21.31
N PRO A 124 3.91 -7.41 -21.15
CA PRO A 124 4.19 -8.29 -20.04
C PRO A 124 3.65 -7.63 -18.78
N ALA A 125 2.80 -8.36 -18.04
CA ALA A 125 2.19 -7.83 -16.83
C ALA A 125 3.31 -7.18 -16.01
N PRO A 126 3.16 -5.91 -15.58
CA PRO A 126 4.17 -5.25 -14.77
C PRO A 126 4.57 -6.21 -13.66
N ALA A 127 5.88 -6.40 -13.46
CA ALA A 127 6.36 -7.23 -12.36
C ALA A 127 5.65 -6.79 -11.08
N ALA A 128 5.10 -7.75 -10.34
CA ALA A 128 4.36 -7.44 -9.12
C ALA A 128 5.23 -6.54 -8.24
N VAL A 129 4.73 -5.35 -7.92
CA VAL A 129 5.47 -4.38 -7.10
C VAL A 129 5.70 -5.02 -5.74
N LYS A 130 6.98 -5.16 -5.37
CA LYS A 130 7.33 -5.71 -4.06
C LYS A 130 7.09 -4.65 -2.99
N PHE A 131 6.31 -5.01 -1.97
CA PHE A 131 6.07 -4.16 -0.81
C PHE A 131 7.10 -4.49 0.27
N VAL A 132 7.96 -3.53 0.62
CA VAL A 132 9.02 -3.68 1.61
C VAL A 132 8.84 -2.63 2.69
N CYS A 133 8.78 -3.07 3.94
CA CYS A 133 8.73 -2.19 5.10
C CYS A 133 9.95 -1.28 5.19
N GLY A 134 9.90 -0.23 6.00
CA GLY A 134 11.10 0.51 6.39
C GLY A 134 12.03 -0.29 7.32
N PRO A 135 13.09 0.35 7.83
CA PRO A 135 14.12 -0.28 8.66
C PRO A 135 13.56 -0.91 9.94
N ASP A 136 14.25 -1.92 10.46
CA ASP A 136 14.01 -2.39 11.83
C ASP A 136 14.58 -1.36 12.81
N VAL A 137 13.68 -0.81 13.64
CA VAL A 137 13.99 0.23 14.63
C VAL A 137 13.75 -0.25 16.07
N THR A 138 13.60 -1.56 16.28
CA THR A 138 13.21 -2.14 17.58
C THR A 138 14.12 -1.68 18.71
N ASP A 139 15.43 -1.76 18.51
CA ASP A 139 16.39 -1.40 19.55
C ASP A 139 16.52 0.11 19.75
N GLN A 140 16.41 0.90 18.69
CA GLN A 140 16.49 2.36 18.75
C GLN A 140 15.28 2.92 19.52
N VAL A 141 14.08 2.44 19.21
CA VAL A 141 12.85 2.81 19.92
C VAL A 141 12.96 2.43 21.40
N ALA A 142 13.37 1.21 21.70
CA ALA A 142 13.55 0.77 23.08
C ALA A 142 14.59 1.61 23.84
N ALA A 143 15.71 1.94 23.19
CA ALA A 143 16.76 2.77 23.77
C ALA A 143 16.26 4.19 24.07
N THR A 144 15.54 4.83 23.14
CA THR A 144 14.93 6.14 23.36
C THR A 144 13.93 6.10 24.50
N TRP A 145 13.09 5.07 24.58
CA TRP A 145 12.12 4.92 25.66
C TRP A 145 12.76 4.65 27.02
N MET A 146 13.87 3.90 27.07
CA MET A 146 14.67 3.78 28.30
C MET A 146 15.31 5.11 28.71
N LYS A 147 15.79 5.91 27.74
CA LYS A 147 16.31 7.25 27.99
C LYS A 147 15.24 8.16 28.62
N ILE A 148 14.01 8.15 28.11
CA ILE A 148 12.87 8.87 28.69
C ILE A 148 12.70 8.54 30.19
N GLN A 149 12.76 7.25 30.55
CA GLN A 149 12.64 6.83 31.94
C GLN A 149 13.79 7.34 32.81
N SER A 150 15.03 7.27 32.31
CA SER A 150 16.22 7.78 33.01
C SER A 150 16.11 9.28 33.26
N ASP A 151 15.83 10.03 32.20
CA ASP A 151 15.73 11.49 32.24
C ASP A 151 14.59 11.93 33.17
N PHE A 152 13.40 11.31 33.08
CA PHE A 152 12.29 11.62 33.97
C PHE A 152 12.62 11.37 35.44
N ARG A 153 13.36 10.30 35.78
CA ARG A 153 13.77 10.03 37.17
C ARG A 153 14.69 11.12 37.71
N ALA A 154 15.59 11.64 36.86
CA ALA A 154 16.51 12.71 37.20
C ALA A 154 15.83 14.08 37.40
N LEU A 155 14.62 14.27 36.87
CA LEU A 155 13.84 15.49 37.11
C LEU A 155 13.53 15.68 38.60
N ASN A 156 13.57 16.94 39.02
CA ASN A 156 13.04 17.32 40.32
C ASN A 156 11.50 17.21 40.34
N ARG A 157 10.91 17.31 41.53
CA ARG A 157 9.47 17.13 41.72
C ARG A 157 8.62 18.07 40.85
N ASP A 158 8.97 19.35 40.79
CA ASP A 158 8.18 20.35 40.06
C ASP A 158 8.26 20.14 38.55
N GLN A 159 9.43 19.73 38.05
CA GLN A 159 9.61 19.32 36.66
C GLN A 159 8.77 18.08 36.33
N LYS A 160 8.73 17.07 37.21
CA LYS A 160 7.85 15.89 37.03
C LYS A 160 6.38 16.28 36.96
N VAL A 161 5.93 17.19 37.83
CA VAL A 161 4.54 17.70 37.80
C VAL A 161 4.27 18.42 36.48
N LYS A 162 5.17 19.28 36.01
CA LYS A 162 5.01 19.96 34.72
C LYS A 162 4.94 18.98 33.56
N ALA A 163 5.88 18.04 33.47
CA ALA A 163 5.90 17.00 32.44
C ALA A 163 4.62 16.15 32.42
N CYS A 164 4.12 15.79 33.61
CA CYS A 164 2.88 15.01 33.73
C CYS A 164 1.62 15.83 33.43
N ASN A 165 1.58 17.12 33.74
CA ASN A 165 0.43 17.95 33.35
C ASN A 165 0.33 18.10 31.83
N THR A 166 1.45 18.14 31.11
CA THR A 166 1.48 18.24 29.65
C THR A 166 0.78 17.06 28.97
N ILE A 167 0.94 15.83 29.48
CA ILE A 167 0.30 14.63 28.89
C ILE A 167 -1.23 14.58 29.09
N LEU A 168 -1.78 15.37 30.01
CA LEU A 168 -3.22 15.37 30.33
C LEU A 168 -4.07 16.20 29.38
N ILE A 169 -3.46 17.27 28.87
CA ILE A 169 -4.15 18.34 28.16
C ILE A 169 -3.22 18.71 27.00
N PRO A 170 -3.31 18.02 25.85
CA PRO A 170 -2.84 18.60 24.59
C PRO A 170 -3.77 19.77 24.29
N VAL A 171 -3.66 20.87 25.01
CA VAL A 171 -4.32 22.13 24.69
C VAL A 171 -3.24 23.19 24.90
N GLN A 172 -2.52 23.54 23.83
CA GLN A 172 -1.90 24.85 23.72
C GLN A 172 -3.03 25.86 23.93
N MET A 173 -3.09 26.41 25.13
CA MET A 173 -3.96 27.54 25.42
C MET A 173 -3.27 28.75 24.78
N PRO A 174 -3.79 29.31 23.68
CA PRO A 174 -3.27 30.56 23.18
C PRO A 174 -3.51 31.64 24.24
N ASP A 175 -2.77 32.74 24.16
CA ASP A 175 -3.01 33.89 25.03
C ASP A 175 -4.45 34.40 24.91
N ASN A 176 -5.14 34.15 23.77
CA ASN A 176 -6.57 34.39 23.58
C ASN A 176 -7.27 33.27 22.77
N PRO A 177 -8.02 32.34 23.41
CA PRO A 177 -8.70 31.24 22.71
C PRO A 177 -9.84 31.68 21.77
N PHE A 178 -10.25 32.94 21.87
CA PHE A 178 -11.30 33.54 21.05
C PHE A 178 -10.78 34.52 20.00
N GLU A 179 -9.46 34.60 19.80
CA GLU A 179 -8.90 35.35 18.68
C GLU A 179 -9.46 34.78 17.36
N GLY A 180 -10.01 35.66 16.51
CA GLY A 180 -10.78 35.28 15.31
C GLY A 180 -12.26 34.91 15.54
N GLY A 181 -12.80 35.07 16.75
CA GLY A 181 -14.20 34.78 17.09
C GLY A 181 -14.46 33.32 17.51
N ILE A 182 -15.69 33.05 17.97
CA ILE A 182 -16.16 31.69 18.28
C ILE A 182 -16.56 31.02 16.97
N PRO A 183 -15.98 29.86 16.60
CA PRO A 183 -16.41 29.11 15.43
C PRO A 183 -17.92 28.85 15.48
N LEU A 184 -18.63 29.24 14.42
CA LEU A 184 -20.10 29.11 14.36
C LEU A 184 -20.55 27.75 13.82
N ASP A 185 -19.65 26.99 13.21
CA ASP A 185 -19.91 25.65 12.70
C ASP A 185 -18.97 24.61 13.34
N LEU A 186 -19.41 23.34 13.30
CA LEU A 186 -18.75 22.22 13.95
C LEU A 186 -17.38 21.91 13.34
N ASP A 187 -17.17 22.13 12.04
CA ASP A 187 -15.92 21.80 11.37
C ASP A 187 -14.84 22.86 11.66
N SER A 188 -15.22 24.14 11.67
CA SER A 188 -14.36 25.22 12.16
C SER A 188 -14.03 25.07 13.64
N LEU A 189 -14.97 24.60 14.49
CA LEU A 189 -14.70 24.32 15.89
C LEU A 189 -13.71 23.17 16.06
N LYS A 190 -13.85 22.10 15.28
CA LYS A 190 -12.89 20.98 15.28
C LYS A 190 -11.52 21.42 14.81
N GLN A 191 -11.43 22.16 13.71
CA GLN A 191 -10.15 22.71 13.23
C GLN A 191 -9.51 23.58 14.32
N LYS A 192 -10.29 24.45 14.98
CA LYS A 192 -9.79 25.28 16.08
C LYS A 192 -9.37 24.47 17.30
N ALA A 193 -10.13 23.45 17.69
CA ALA A 193 -9.74 22.53 18.77
C ALA A 193 -8.49 21.70 18.42
N GLN A 194 -8.32 21.30 17.16
CA GLN A 194 -7.13 20.64 16.65
C GLN A 194 -5.91 21.57 16.65
N MET A 195 -6.08 22.87 16.35
CA MET A 195 -5.00 23.86 16.48
C MET A 195 -4.51 24.00 17.92
N PHE A 196 -5.40 23.80 18.89
CA PHE A 196 -4.98 23.79 20.28
C PHE A 196 -4.40 22.44 20.70
N ALA A 197 -4.60 21.36 19.95
CA ALA A 197 -4.08 20.07 20.35
C ALA A 197 -2.54 20.04 20.32
N ASP A 198 -1.89 20.18 21.47
CA ASP A 198 -0.42 20.07 21.60
C ASP A 198 0.06 18.62 21.54
N ILE A 199 -0.38 17.90 20.52
CA ILE A 199 -0.03 16.50 20.30
C ILE A 199 1.45 16.32 19.99
N ASN A 200 2.14 17.41 19.66
CA ASN A 200 3.56 17.44 19.35
C ASN A 200 4.42 17.60 20.61
N GLY A 201 3.82 17.77 21.79
CA GLY A 201 4.53 17.96 23.05
C GLY A 201 5.22 16.69 23.58
N TRP A 202 4.96 15.53 22.98
CA TRP A 202 5.54 14.25 23.38
C TRP A 202 5.69 13.27 22.21
N ASP A 203 6.91 13.08 21.73
CA ASP A 203 7.17 12.21 20.58
C ASP A 203 8.54 11.56 20.66
N THR A 204 8.70 10.38 20.06
CA THR A 204 10.00 9.91 19.60
C THR A 204 10.26 10.51 18.22
N LEU A 205 11.25 11.38 18.08
CA LEU A 205 11.39 12.27 16.92
C LEU A 205 11.43 11.53 15.57
N PRO A 206 12.25 10.48 15.35
CA PRO A 206 12.23 9.76 14.07
C PRO A 206 10.89 9.07 13.73
N LEU A 207 10.02 8.85 14.72
CA LEU A 207 8.68 8.28 14.55
C LEU A 207 7.59 9.35 14.39
N PHE A 208 7.88 10.61 14.73
CA PHE A 208 6.98 11.73 14.54
C PHE A 208 6.78 12.01 13.06
N GLN A 209 5.54 12.25 12.63
CA GLN A 209 5.23 12.47 11.22
C GLN A 209 6.03 13.65 10.64
N GLY A 210 6.15 14.76 11.37
CA GLY A 210 6.94 15.93 10.97
C GLY A 210 8.45 15.68 10.83
N ALA A 211 8.96 14.58 11.38
CA ALA A 211 10.38 14.19 11.28
C ALA A 211 10.57 12.83 10.61
N SER A 212 9.55 12.32 9.90
CA SER A 212 9.55 11.01 9.23
C SER A 212 10.18 11.00 7.83
N ALA A 213 10.59 12.16 7.31
CA ALA A 213 11.08 12.30 5.93
C ALA A 213 12.28 11.41 5.60
N TRP A 214 13.07 11.01 6.61
CA TRP A 214 14.19 10.08 6.46
C TRP A 214 13.77 8.69 5.94
N LEU A 215 12.53 8.26 6.20
CA LEU A 215 12.00 7.00 5.66
C LEU A 215 11.75 7.06 4.15
N ARG A 216 11.58 8.26 3.62
CA ARG A 216 11.33 8.56 2.21
C ARG A 216 12.56 9.11 1.48
N SER A 217 13.73 9.04 2.13
CA SER A 217 14.98 9.59 1.62
C SER A 217 16.11 8.55 1.68
N PRO A 218 17.18 8.72 0.88
CA PRO A 218 18.34 7.86 0.99
C PRO A 218 18.96 7.92 2.40
N PRO A 219 19.51 6.80 2.91
CA PRO A 219 19.67 5.52 2.25
C PRO A 219 18.47 4.56 2.42
N VAL A 220 17.37 4.98 3.05
CA VAL A 220 16.20 4.11 3.28
C VAL A 220 15.41 3.92 1.99
N TYR A 221 15.14 5.02 1.31
CA TYR A 221 14.43 5.04 0.04
C TYR A 221 15.14 5.94 -0.96
N ASP A 222 15.60 5.35 -2.06
CA ASP A 222 16.09 6.08 -3.22
C ASP A 222 15.01 6.10 -4.31
N PRO A 223 14.46 7.27 -4.67
CA PRO A 223 13.46 7.38 -5.73
C PRO A 223 13.91 6.86 -7.10
N ALA A 224 15.22 6.88 -7.39
CA ALA A 224 15.78 6.35 -8.63
C ALA A 224 15.80 4.82 -8.65
N LEU A 225 16.02 4.19 -7.49
CA LEU A 225 16.05 2.73 -7.34
C LEU A 225 14.72 2.13 -6.88
N LYS A 226 13.76 2.99 -6.48
CA LYS A 226 12.48 2.60 -5.86
C LYS A 226 12.66 1.65 -4.67
N GLY A 227 13.67 1.90 -3.84
CA GLY A 227 14.07 1.04 -2.72
C GLY A 227 15.40 1.48 -2.10
N PRO A 228 16.01 0.70 -1.20
CA PRO A 228 15.75 -0.73 -0.94
C PRO A 228 14.60 -1.01 0.04
N CYS A 229 14.13 -0.01 0.78
CA CYS A 229 13.08 -0.15 1.80
C CYS A 229 11.95 0.84 1.56
N ALA A 230 10.89 0.75 2.38
CA ALA A 230 9.73 1.67 2.34
C ALA A 230 9.10 1.78 0.92
N THR A 231 9.14 0.68 0.16
CA THR A 231 8.69 0.62 -1.24
C THR A 231 7.40 -0.20 -1.37
N PRO A 232 6.45 0.17 -2.25
CA PRO A 232 6.41 1.43 -2.98
C PRO A 232 6.29 2.61 -2.02
N SER A 233 6.98 3.71 -2.31
CA SER A 233 6.87 4.94 -1.53
C SER A 233 5.78 5.84 -2.11
N SER A 234 5.39 6.88 -1.38
CA SER A 234 4.32 7.81 -1.77
C SER A 234 4.63 8.61 -3.04
N ASP A 235 5.89 8.75 -3.44
CA ASP A 235 6.28 9.39 -4.71
C ASP A 235 5.75 8.63 -5.94
N THR A 236 5.28 7.40 -5.76
CA THR A 236 4.60 6.61 -6.81
C THR A 236 3.12 6.94 -6.94
N LEU A 237 2.54 7.66 -5.97
CA LEU A 237 1.13 8.03 -5.97
C LEU A 237 0.93 9.40 -6.65
N PRO A 238 -0.04 9.54 -7.58
CA PRO A 238 -0.39 10.83 -8.15
C PRO A 238 -0.85 11.81 -7.06
N GLY A 239 -0.28 13.02 -7.05
CA GLY A 239 -0.67 14.11 -6.16
C GLY A 239 0.01 14.13 -4.80
N ALA A 240 0.93 13.20 -4.49
CA ALA A 240 1.68 13.22 -3.24
C ALA A 240 2.71 14.36 -3.21
N ASP A 241 2.56 15.27 -2.26
CA ASP A 241 3.49 16.34 -1.94
C ASP A 241 4.60 15.82 -1.02
N GLN A 242 5.76 15.50 -1.61
CA GLN A 242 6.91 15.00 -0.84
C GLN A 242 7.52 16.04 0.11
N ALA A 243 7.25 17.33 -0.09
CA ALA A 243 7.75 18.39 0.78
C ALA A 243 6.88 18.56 2.04
N ASN A 244 5.61 18.16 1.99
CA ASN A 244 4.72 18.21 3.14
C ASN A 244 4.82 16.91 3.96
N PRO A 245 5.50 16.90 5.13
CA PRO A 245 5.61 15.67 5.92
C PRO A 245 4.26 15.13 6.42
N PHE A 246 3.22 15.97 6.42
CA PHE A 246 1.86 15.63 6.83
C PHE A 246 0.93 15.24 5.67
N ASP A 247 1.45 15.04 4.46
CA ASP A 247 0.64 14.55 3.35
C ASP A 247 0.02 13.18 3.71
N PRO A 248 -1.32 13.03 3.67
CA PRO A 248 -1.98 11.75 3.98
C PRO A 248 -1.57 10.60 3.06
N LEU A 249 -1.09 10.88 1.83
CA LEU A 249 -0.60 9.88 0.90
C LEU A 249 0.69 9.21 1.36
N HIS A 250 1.44 9.81 2.30
CA HIS A 250 2.57 9.15 2.96
C HIS A 250 2.13 7.96 3.83
N GLU A 251 0.88 7.97 4.28
CA GLU A 251 0.24 6.92 5.09
C GLU A 251 -0.88 6.20 4.33
N SER A 252 -0.87 6.22 3.00
CA SER A 252 -1.79 5.39 2.22
C SER A 252 -1.56 3.89 2.50
N PRO A 253 -2.62 3.05 2.51
CA PRO A 253 -2.49 1.60 2.64
C PRO A 253 -1.83 0.92 1.42
N ASP A 254 -1.63 1.66 0.32
CA ASP A 254 -1.03 1.17 -0.92
C ASP A 254 0.46 1.49 -1.04
N VAL A 255 1.08 2.01 0.03
CA VAL A 255 2.52 2.34 0.11
C VAL A 255 3.13 1.91 1.43
N CYS A 256 4.46 1.83 1.46
CA CYS A 256 5.27 1.54 2.64
C CYS A 256 6.14 2.74 3.08
N SER A 257 5.89 3.95 2.57
CA SER A 257 6.72 5.16 2.79
C SER A 257 6.95 5.56 4.25
N ASN A 258 5.93 5.50 5.10
CA ASN A 258 6.02 5.85 6.53
C ASN A 258 6.02 4.62 7.43
N THR A 259 6.64 3.55 6.97
CA THR A 259 6.65 2.29 7.71
C THR A 259 7.98 2.05 8.38
N VAL A 260 7.94 1.36 9.52
CA VAL A 260 9.11 0.84 10.24
C VAL A 260 8.80 -0.57 10.72
N GLN A 261 9.84 -1.39 10.83
CA GLN A 261 9.73 -2.69 11.45
C GLN A 261 10.01 -2.57 12.96
N VAL A 262 9.13 -3.17 13.77
CA VAL A 262 9.34 -3.31 15.22
C VAL A 262 8.91 -4.70 15.66
N ALA A 263 9.82 -5.43 16.31
CA ALA A 263 9.65 -6.81 16.75
C ALA A 263 9.15 -7.74 15.63
N GLY A 264 9.77 -7.63 14.44
CA GLY A 264 9.45 -8.46 13.27
C GLY A 264 8.09 -8.19 12.60
N LYS A 265 7.41 -7.10 12.97
CA LYS A 265 6.14 -6.67 12.38
C LYS A 265 6.30 -5.29 11.74
N CYS A 266 5.63 -5.04 10.61
CA CYS A 266 5.66 -3.75 9.93
C CYS A 266 4.54 -2.82 10.39
N TRP A 267 4.89 -1.62 10.81
CA TRP A 267 3.96 -0.63 11.37
C TRP A 267 4.10 0.71 10.67
N LEU A 268 3.04 1.51 10.66
CA LEU A 268 3.20 2.95 10.51
C LEU A 268 4.03 3.52 11.67
N ASN A 269 5.03 4.34 11.37
CA ASN A 269 5.90 4.94 12.37
C ASN A 269 5.12 5.76 13.43
N GLY A 270 4.12 6.54 13.00
CA GLY A 270 3.24 7.29 13.90
C GLY A 270 2.41 6.40 14.83
N THR A 271 2.10 5.16 14.42
CA THR A 271 1.42 4.19 15.30
C THR A 271 2.36 3.67 16.39
N VAL A 272 3.61 3.35 16.04
CA VAL A 272 4.65 2.95 17.02
C VAL A 272 4.89 4.08 18.03
N ASN A 273 4.82 5.33 17.59
CA ASN A 273 5.07 6.50 18.44
C ASN A 273 4.10 6.61 19.65
N TYR A 274 2.91 6.01 19.59
CA TYR A 274 2.02 5.90 20.76
C TYR A 274 2.59 5.04 21.90
N GLY A 275 3.61 4.22 21.62
CA GLY A 275 4.41 3.57 22.64
C GLY A 275 5.16 4.57 23.52
N THR A 276 5.62 5.69 22.95
CA THR A 276 6.22 6.82 23.70
C THR A 276 5.25 7.33 24.76
N PHE A 277 4.00 7.55 24.36
CA PHE A 277 2.94 8.03 25.25
C PHE A 277 2.67 7.05 26.38
N GLY A 278 2.60 5.74 26.11
CA GLY A 278 2.41 4.73 27.17
C GLY A 278 3.53 4.70 28.20
N VAL A 279 4.79 4.87 27.78
CA VAL A 279 5.94 4.98 28.70
C VAL A 279 5.81 6.22 29.60
N MET A 280 5.46 7.37 29.03
CA MET A 280 5.30 8.62 29.79
C MET A 280 4.12 8.56 30.76
N VAL A 281 2.97 8.04 30.31
CA VAL A 281 1.79 7.83 31.17
C VAL A 281 2.13 6.91 32.34
N ARG A 282 2.91 5.84 32.10
CA ARG A 282 3.36 4.95 33.17
C ARG A 282 4.20 5.68 34.21
N LEU A 283 5.18 6.46 33.77
CA LEU A 283 6.05 7.24 34.66
C LEU A 283 5.25 8.23 35.51
N CYS A 284 4.25 8.90 34.93
CA CYS A 284 3.37 9.82 35.65
C CYS A 284 2.42 9.10 36.63
N SER A 285 1.93 7.92 36.27
CA SER A 285 1.12 7.07 37.15
C SER A 285 1.93 6.64 38.38
N ASP A 286 3.15 6.13 38.16
CA ASP A 286 4.06 5.70 39.23
C ASP A 286 4.47 6.89 40.12
N PHE A 287 4.72 8.06 39.52
CA PHE A 287 5.02 9.28 40.26
C PHE A 287 3.85 9.73 41.15
N ALA A 288 2.61 9.75 40.64
CA ALA A 288 1.45 10.08 41.48
C ALA A 288 1.16 9.03 42.55
N GLY A 289 1.50 7.76 42.33
CA GLY A 289 1.40 6.73 43.36
C GLY A 289 2.43 6.87 44.49
N SER A 290 3.63 7.38 44.17
CA SER A 290 4.76 7.47 45.10
C SER A 290 4.92 8.83 45.78
N ASP A 291 4.51 9.94 45.13
CA ASP A 291 4.61 11.28 45.71
C ASP A 291 3.62 11.48 46.87
N LEU A 292 4.13 11.91 48.02
CA LEU A 292 3.35 12.05 49.25
C LEU A 292 2.13 12.99 49.10
N ARG A 293 2.24 14.05 48.27
CA ARG A 293 1.14 15.01 48.09
C ARG A 293 0.16 14.56 47.03
N LEU A 294 0.64 13.94 45.95
CA LEU A 294 -0.22 13.51 44.84
C LEU A 294 -0.98 12.22 45.16
N ARG A 295 -0.40 11.29 45.94
CA ARG A 295 -1.01 9.98 46.21
C ARG A 295 -2.38 10.03 46.91
N PHE A 296 -2.63 11.11 47.67
CA PHE A 296 -3.89 11.32 48.37
C PHE A 296 -4.92 12.10 47.53
N ASN A 297 -4.55 12.57 46.34
CA ASN A 297 -5.47 13.24 45.43
C ASN A 297 -6.05 12.20 44.43
N PRO A 298 -7.32 11.77 44.59
CA PRO A 298 -7.91 10.75 43.72
C PRO A 298 -8.05 11.22 42.27
N VAL A 299 -8.24 12.52 42.04
CA VAL A 299 -8.34 13.10 40.70
C VAL A 299 -7.01 12.97 39.98
N VAL A 300 -5.90 13.34 40.63
CA VAL A 300 -4.56 13.24 40.04
C VAL A 300 -4.23 11.80 39.64
N ARG A 301 -4.56 10.83 40.50
CA ARG A 301 -4.37 9.40 40.21
C ARG A 301 -5.23 8.94 39.03
N ALA A 302 -6.47 9.42 38.93
CA ALA A 302 -7.35 9.09 37.83
C ALA A 302 -6.84 9.66 36.50
N VAL A 303 -6.39 10.92 36.47
CA VAL A 303 -5.95 11.57 35.21
C VAL A 303 -4.60 11.03 34.71
N TYR A 304 -3.68 10.60 35.58
CA TYR A 304 -2.45 9.92 35.17
C TYR A 304 -2.60 8.40 35.00
N SER A 305 -3.83 7.89 34.92
CA SER A 305 -4.08 6.47 34.72
C SER A 305 -4.03 6.07 33.24
N LEU A 306 -3.74 4.80 32.99
CA LEU A 306 -3.91 4.21 31.66
C LEU A 306 -5.34 4.37 31.13
N SER A 307 -6.36 4.23 32.00
CA SER A 307 -7.76 4.41 31.58
C SER A 307 -8.05 5.81 31.04
N TRP A 308 -7.46 6.85 31.64
CA TRP A 308 -7.60 8.21 31.14
C TRP A 308 -6.86 8.39 29.82
N ALA A 309 -5.64 7.89 29.70
CA ALA A 309 -4.88 7.90 28.46
C ALA A 309 -5.63 7.22 27.30
N VAL A 310 -6.23 6.05 27.53
CA VAL A 310 -7.06 5.35 26.54
C VAL A 310 -8.29 6.18 26.15
N MET A 311 -8.94 6.83 27.12
CA MET A 311 -10.06 7.72 26.85
C MET A 311 -9.63 8.90 25.97
N LEU A 312 -8.50 9.55 26.27
CA LEU A 312 -7.95 10.65 25.47
C LEU A 312 -7.64 10.23 24.03
N ILE A 313 -6.99 9.08 23.83
CA ILE A 313 -6.69 8.55 22.49
C ILE A 313 -7.98 8.33 21.69
N ARG A 314 -8.99 7.72 22.29
CA ARG A 314 -10.29 7.47 21.65
C ARG A 314 -11.01 8.78 21.32
N ALA A 315 -11.01 9.75 22.24
CA ALA A 315 -11.60 11.06 22.02
C ALA A 315 -10.90 11.76 20.85
N TYR A 316 -9.57 11.83 20.87
CA TYR A 316 -8.77 12.45 19.81
C TYR A 316 -9.04 11.85 18.43
N LYS A 317 -9.01 10.51 18.31
CA LYS A 317 -9.27 9.84 17.02
C LYS A 317 -10.72 9.99 16.56
N ARG A 318 -11.68 10.02 17.49
CA ARG A 318 -13.09 10.33 17.17
C ARG A 318 -13.25 11.74 16.61
N PHE A 319 -12.53 12.73 17.13
CA PHE A 319 -12.53 14.09 16.56
C PHE A 319 -11.90 14.14 15.17
N GLY A 320 -10.93 13.28 14.89
CA GLY A 320 -10.30 13.11 13.57
C GLY A 320 -11.09 12.29 12.54
N HIS A 321 -12.38 12.01 12.80
CA HIS A 321 -13.27 11.25 11.90
C HIS A 321 -12.92 9.76 11.67
N ASP A 322 -12.00 9.19 12.44
CA ASP A 322 -11.65 7.76 12.35
C ASP A 322 -11.62 7.12 13.75
N PRO A 323 -12.80 6.77 14.32
CA PRO A 323 -12.88 6.18 15.65
C PRO A 323 -12.24 4.77 15.71
N GLU A 324 -12.22 4.03 14.60
CA GLU A 324 -11.64 2.68 14.54
C GLU A 324 -10.11 2.73 14.57
N ALA A 325 -9.51 3.80 14.04
CA ALA A 325 -8.07 4.04 14.10
C ALA A 325 -7.52 4.26 15.52
N ALA A 326 -8.34 4.34 16.57
CA ALA A 326 -7.85 4.36 17.96
C ALA A 326 -7.35 3.00 18.46
N ALA A 327 -7.77 1.88 17.85
CA ALA A 327 -7.46 0.55 18.39
C ALA A 327 -5.94 0.29 18.51
N LEU A 328 -5.17 0.61 17.48
CA LEU A 328 -3.71 0.38 17.47
C LEU A 328 -2.92 1.36 18.36
N PRO A 329 -3.20 2.69 18.32
CA PRO A 329 -2.69 3.63 19.31
C PRO A 329 -2.92 3.17 20.76
N VAL A 330 -4.14 2.74 21.09
CA VAL A 330 -4.49 2.21 22.42
C VAL A 330 -3.63 0.98 22.72
N ALA A 331 -3.56 0.02 21.81
CA ALA A 331 -2.79 -1.21 22.02
C ALA A 331 -1.30 -0.92 22.27
N TRP A 332 -0.69 0.01 21.54
CA TRP A 332 0.70 0.43 21.76
C TRP A 332 0.90 1.11 23.11
N THR A 333 0.02 2.04 23.47
CA THR A 333 0.05 2.70 24.77
C THR A 333 -0.12 1.70 25.93
N GLU A 334 -1.05 0.76 25.82
CA GLU A 334 -1.25 -0.30 26.83
C GLU A 334 -0.05 -1.24 26.93
N ALA A 335 0.53 -1.63 25.80
CA ALA A 335 1.70 -2.51 25.77
C ALA A 335 2.88 -1.88 26.53
N THR A 336 3.25 -0.64 26.20
CA THR A 336 4.41 0.01 26.84
C THR A 336 4.12 0.50 28.25
N PHE A 337 2.87 0.84 28.58
CA PHE A 337 2.48 1.16 29.96
C PHE A 337 2.66 -0.05 30.90
N ASN A 338 2.26 -1.23 30.43
CA ASN A 338 2.28 -2.45 31.25
C ASN A 338 3.63 -3.18 31.20
N GLY A 339 4.25 -3.29 30.03
CA GLY A 339 5.47 -4.07 29.80
C GLY A 339 6.75 -3.24 29.63
N GLY A 340 6.65 -1.91 29.66
CA GLY A 340 7.80 -1.00 29.62
C GLY A 340 8.39 -0.77 28.22
N PRO A 341 9.64 -0.24 28.14
CA PRO A 341 10.25 0.26 26.90
C PRO A 341 10.47 -0.75 25.77
N ARG A 342 10.35 -2.05 26.01
CA ARG A 342 10.50 -3.08 24.96
C ARG A 342 9.19 -3.77 24.60
N ALA A 343 8.11 -3.43 25.29
CA ALA A 343 6.84 -4.07 25.06
C ALA A 343 6.21 -3.58 23.75
N THR A 344 5.61 -4.52 23.05
CA THR A 344 4.85 -4.29 21.82
C THR A 344 3.48 -4.95 21.94
N PRO A 345 2.49 -4.52 21.15
CA PRO A 345 1.19 -5.18 21.13
C PRO A 345 1.29 -6.64 20.67
N ALA A 346 1.14 -7.57 21.60
CA ALA A 346 1.25 -9.00 21.30
C ALA A 346 0.13 -9.46 20.35
N SER A 347 -1.11 -9.08 20.66
CA SER A 347 -2.33 -9.52 19.97
C SER A 347 -2.78 -8.62 18.82
N ALA A 348 -2.26 -7.39 18.72
CA ALA A 348 -2.68 -6.49 17.65
C ALA A 348 -1.98 -6.84 16.32
N PRO A 349 -2.73 -6.90 15.19
CA PRO A 349 -2.12 -7.05 13.89
C PRO A 349 -1.36 -5.77 13.48
N PRO A 350 -0.28 -5.89 12.70
CA PRO A 350 0.35 -4.73 12.07
C PRO A 350 -0.64 -3.99 11.16
N ASN A 351 -0.58 -2.65 11.11
CA ASN A 351 -1.37 -1.86 10.15
C ASN A 351 -0.77 -1.77 8.75
N ARG A 352 0.34 -2.48 8.52
CA ARG A 352 1.00 -2.60 7.21
C ARG A 352 1.34 -4.05 6.86
N PRO A 353 0.35 -4.96 6.87
CA PRO A 353 0.60 -6.39 6.67
C PRO A 353 1.08 -6.74 5.24
N LYS A 354 0.84 -5.86 4.26
CA LYS A 354 1.34 -6.01 2.88
C LYS A 354 2.85 -5.74 2.77
N CYS A 355 3.42 -4.94 3.66
CA CYS A 355 4.83 -4.54 3.63
C CYS A 355 5.69 -5.62 4.28
N GLU A 356 6.48 -6.33 3.48
CA GLU A 356 7.37 -7.39 3.95
C GLU A 356 8.51 -6.81 4.81
N CYS A 357 8.78 -7.47 5.94
CA CYS A 357 9.89 -7.15 6.85
C CYS A 357 11.23 -7.68 6.30
N SER A 358 11.63 -7.19 5.13
CA SER A 358 12.87 -7.62 4.44
C SER A 358 13.86 -6.48 4.20
N CYS A 359 13.67 -5.33 4.86
CA CYS A 359 14.56 -4.19 4.75
C CYS A 359 15.91 -4.51 5.40
N THR A 360 17.01 -4.19 4.70
CA THR A 360 18.37 -4.37 5.23
C THR A 360 18.98 -3.08 5.77
N CYS A 361 18.30 -1.94 5.61
CA CYS A 361 18.77 -0.68 6.16
C CYS A 361 18.68 -0.69 7.70
N SER A 362 19.61 0.00 8.34
CA SER A 362 19.62 0.17 9.80
C SER A 362 18.75 1.36 10.21
N GLY A 363 18.05 1.26 11.34
CA GLY A 363 17.41 2.42 11.98
C GLY A 363 18.40 3.50 12.46
N ASN A 364 19.71 3.23 12.49
CA ASN A 364 20.74 4.18 12.94
C ASN A 364 21.09 5.26 11.91
N THR A 365 20.33 5.39 10.82
CA THR A 365 20.55 6.41 9.78
C THR A 365 20.19 7.82 10.22
N VAL A 366 19.48 7.96 11.35
CA VAL A 366 19.10 9.24 11.96
C VAL A 366 19.39 9.23 13.46
N PRO A 367 19.64 10.40 14.09
CA PRO A 367 19.73 10.49 15.54
C PRO A 367 18.36 10.23 16.17
N TRP A 368 18.37 9.39 17.21
CA TRP A 368 17.16 9.07 17.97
C TRP A 368 17.11 9.88 19.26
N ASP A 369 16.05 10.68 19.39
CA ASP A 369 15.74 11.43 20.60
C ASP A 369 14.23 11.58 20.73
N TYR A 370 13.79 12.23 21.80
CA TYR A 370 12.38 12.46 22.07
C TYR A 370 12.09 13.94 22.36
N VAL A 371 10.82 14.26 22.44
CA VAL A 371 10.29 15.52 22.97
C VAL A 371 9.42 15.15 24.16
N TRP A 372 9.51 15.92 25.24
CA TRP A 372 8.59 15.91 26.35
C TRP A 372 8.52 17.30 26.95
N GLU A 373 7.59 18.12 26.47
CA GLU A 373 7.49 19.49 26.91
C GLU A 373 6.94 19.62 28.34
N PRO A 374 7.37 20.64 29.10
CA PRO A 374 8.41 21.62 28.78
C PRO A 374 9.81 21.19 29.22
N VAL A 375 10.00 19.92 29.63
CA VAL A 375 11.20 19.46 30.33
C VAL A 375 12.32 18.98 29.39
N HIS A 376 11.97 18.59 28.18
CA HIS A 376 12.91 18.16 27.14
C HIS A 376 12.36 18.55 25.77
N ASN A 377 13.07 19.41 25.04
CA ASN A 377 12.69 19.81 23.68
C ASN A 377 13.92 19.83 22.78
N SER A 378 14.19 18.69 22.14
CA SER A 378 15.29 18.55 21.19
C SER A 378 15.01 19.19 19.83
N ARG A 379 13.79 19.69 19.56
CA ARG A 379 13.50 20.45 18.33
C ARG A 379 14.19 21.81 18.33
N LYS A 380 14.44 22.42 19.50
CA LYS A 380 15.05 23.77 19.62
C LYS A 380 16.50 23.87 19.12
N GLY A 381 17.12 22.77 18.68
CA GLY A 381 18.44 22.76 18.04
C GLY A 381 18.49 22.16 16.63
N ALA A 382 17.38 21.61 16.14
CA ALA A 382 17.27 21.13 14.76
C ALA A 382 16.72 22.27 13.91
N ALA A 383 17.52 22.77 12.96
CA ALA A 383 16.99 23.68 11.95
C ALA A 383 15.80 23.00 11.24
N PRO A 384 14.73 23.75 10.92
CA PRO A 384 13.53 23.21 10.29
C PRO A 384 13.82 22.48 8.97
#